data_AF-A0A2N2WIF2-F1
#
_entry.id   AF-A0A2N2WIF2-F1
#
_cell.length_a   1.000
_cell.length_b   1.000
_cell.length_c   1.000
_cell.angle_alpha   90.00
_cell.angle_beta   90.00
_cell.angle_gamma   90.00
#
_symmetry.space_group_name_H-M   'P 1'
#
loop_
_entity.id
_entity.type
_entity.pdbx_description
1 polymer ?
#
loop_
_entity_poly.entity_id
_entity_poly.type
_entity_poly.pdbx_seq_one_letter_code
_entity_poly.pdbx_strand_id
1 'polypeptide(L)'
;MTDDKRKEIREILGRAKWLLLVGGLVILIMPFILTGHYFHERFNFSETGQIGDTIGGITAPFMNLIGAFLVFFALQAQVSQRVNSKPN
;
A
#
# COMPACT_ATOMS: atom_id res chain seq x y z
N MET A 1 -1.54 -7.16 27.94
CA MET A 1 -0.58 -6.50 27.03
C MET A 1 0.27 -5.57 27.86
N THR A 2 1.59 -5.78 27.91
CA THR A 2 2.53 -5.00 28.73
C THR A 2 2.67 -3.57 28.17
N ASP A 3 2.99 -2.61 29.03
CA ASP A 3 3.12 -1.19 28.65
C ASP A 3 4.18 -0.96 27.57
N ASP A 4 5.26 -1.75 27.57
CA ASP A 4 6.27 -1.74 26.51
C ASP A 4 5.69 -2.11 25.14
N LYS A 5 4.84 -3.14 25.07
CA LYS A 5 4.19 -3.54 23.81
C LYS A 5 3.23 -2.45 23.28
N ARG A 6 2.55 -1.72 24.18
CA ARG A 6 1.70 -0.58 23.77
C ARG A 6 2.53 0.56 23.19
N LYS A 7 3.69 0.85 23.79
CA LYS A 7 4.60 1.89 23.32
C LYS A 7 5.15 1.58 21.93
N GLU A 8 5.61 0.34 21.73
CA GLU A 8 6.13 -0.15 20.44
C GLU A 8 5.07 -0.04 19.32
N ILE A 9 3.84 -0.51 19.57
CA ILE A 9 2.75 -0.43 18.58
C ILE A 9 2.45 1.01 18.18
N ARG A 10 2.43 1.95 19.14
CA ARG A 10 2.18 3.37 18.86
C ARG A 10 3.27 3.99 18.00
N GLU A 11 4.53 3.61 18.23
CA GLU A 11 5.67 4.07 17.44
C GLU A 11 5.59 3.56 15.99
N ILE A 12 5.29 2.27 15.80
CA ILE A 12 5.07 1.67 14.48
C ILE A 12 3.91 2.37 13.76
N LEU A 13 2.78 2.59 14.44
CA LEU A 13 1.63 3.26 13.84
C LEU A 13 1.96 4.69 13.43
N GLY A 14 2.77 5.40 14.21
CA GLY A 14 3.25 6.75 13.89
C GLY A 14 4.10 6.77 12.62
N ARG A 15 5.08 5.85 12.53
CA ARG A 15 5.92 5.70 11.33
C ARG A 15 5.10 5.31 10.10
N ALA A 16 4.16 4.38 10.25
CA ALA A 16 3.28 3.95 9.17
C ALA A 16 2.41 5.11 8.66
N LYS A 17 1.84 5.91 9.56
CA LYS A 17 1.08 7.11 9.18
C LYS A 17 1.94 8.12 8.42
N TRP A 18 3.17 8.36 8.88
CA TRP A 18 4.08 9.27 8.20
C TRP A 18 4.47 8.77 6.80
N LEU A 19 4.79 7.47 6.68
CA LEU A 19 5.08 6.84 5.40
C LEU A 19 3.90 6.93 4.43
N LEU A 20 2.67 6.73 4.90
CA LEU A 20 1.47 6.87 4.08
C LEU A 20 1.26 8.31 3.62
N LEU A 21 1.47 9.29 4.50
CA LEU A 21 1.33 10.71 4.14
C LEU A 21 2.37 11.13 3.10
N VAL A 22 3.64 10.78 3.33
CA VAL A 22 4.73 11.11 2.40
C VAL A 22 4.57 10.36 1.08
N GLY A 23 4.27 9.06 1.13
CA GLY A 23 4.03 8.26 -0.08
C GLY A 23 2.86 8.80 -0.89
N GLY A 24 1.75 9.16 -0.25
CA GLY A 24 0.60 9.77 -0.92
C GLY A 24 0.93 11.11 -1.58
N LEU A 25 1.70 11.96 -0.90
CA LEU A 25 2.16 13.23 -1.46
C LEU A 25 3.07 13.03 -2.67
N VAL A 26 4.01 12.07 -2.60
CA VAL A 26 4.91 11.73 -3.70
C VAL A 26 4.12 11.25 -4.93
N ILE A 27 3.12 10.39 -4.75
CA ILE A 27 2.26 9.89 -5.85
C ILE A 27 1.53 11.03 -6.55
N LEU A 28 1.06 12.04 -5.81
CA LEU A 28 0.37 13.20 -6.39
C LEU A 28 1.32 14.15 -7.12
N ILE A 29 2.53 14.36 -6.59
CA ILE A 29 3.49 15.32 -7.15
C ILE A 29 4.28 14.71 -8.31
N MET A 30 4.56 13.40 -8.30
CA MET A 30 5.43 12.74 -9.28
C MET A 30 5.00 12.93 -10.74
N PRO A 31 3.72 12.77 -11.12
CA PRO A 31 3.30 13.01 -12.50
C PRO A 31 3.67 14.42 -12.97
N PHE A 32 3.43 15.46 -12.15
CA PHE A 32 3.76 16.83 -12.53
C PHE A 32 5.26 17.08 -12.74
N ILE A 33 6.12 16.37 -11.99
CA ILE A 33 7.58 16.46 -12.14
C ILE A 33 8.06 15.66 -13.37
N LEU A 34 7.50 14.47 -13.61
CA LEU A 34 7.99 13.51 -14.62
C LEU A 34 7.29 13.61 -15.98
N THR A 35 6.13 14.28 -16.08
CA THR A 35 5.42 14.48 -17.35
C THR A 35 5.25 15.97 -17.70
N GLY A 36 5.59 16.87 -16.78
CA GLY A 36 5.57 18.31 -17.04
C GLY A 36 6.69 18.76 -17.99
N HIS A 37 6.33 19.55 -19.01
CA HIS A 37 7.29 20.22 -19.91
C HIS A 37 8.22 21.23 -19.22
N TYR A 38 8.02 21.49 -17.91
CA TYR A 38 8.66 22.59 -17.18
C TYR A 38 10.08 22.28 -16.67
N PHE A 39 10.48 21.02 -16.52
CA PHE A 39 11.77 20.67 -15.91
C PHE A 39 12.89 20.41 -16.93
N HIS A 40 12.72 19.50 -17.90
CA HIS A 40 13.71 19.22 -18.96
C HIS A 40 13.15 18.23 -20.00
N GLU A 41 13.44 18.40 -21.30
CA GLU A 41 12.97 17.47 -22.35
C GLU A 41 13.43 16.02 -22.15
N ARG A 42 14.61 15.79 -21.54
CA ARG A 42 15.07 14.42 -21.24
C ARG A 42 14.29 13.71 -20.13
N PHE A 43 13.52 14.45 -19.34
CA PHE A 43 12.66 13.89 -18.29
C PHE A 43 11.17 13.93 -18.69
N ASN A 44 10.86 14.17 -19.97
CA ASN A 44 9.50 14.10 -20.47
C ASN A 44 9.10 12.64 -20.70
N PHE A 45 8.50 12.02 -19.69
CA PHE A 45 8.02 10.64 -19.75
C PHE A 45 6.56 10.52 -20.22
N SER A 46 5.98 11.57 -20.82
CA SER A 46 4.57 11.60 -21.23
C SER A 46 4.19 10.45 -22.19
N GLU A 47 5.12 10.04 -23.05
CA GLU A 47 4.92 8.93 -24.00
C GLU A 47 5.16 7.54 -23.39
N THR A 48 5.67 7.46 -22.15
CA THR A 48 6.01 6.18 -21.51
C THR A 48 4.87 5.55 -20.71
N GLY A 49 3.68 6.16 -20.74
CA GLY A 49 2.47 5.62 -20.08
C GLY A 49 2.18 4.17 -20.47
N GLN A 50 2.40 3.82 -21.75
CA GLN A 50 2.19 2.47 -22.26
C GLN A 50 3.08 1.41 -21.58
N ILE A 51 4.29 1.78 -21.14
CA ILE A 51 5.17 0.89 -20.37
C ILE A 51 4.57 0.63 -18.99
N GLY A 52 4.09 1.69 -18.33
CA GLY A 52 3.38 1.60 -17.06
C GLY A 52 2.11 0.76 -17.16
N ASP A 53 1.33 0.95 -18.23
CA ASP A 53 0.11 0.18 -18.49
C ASP A 53 0.40 -1.31 -18.72
N THR A 54 1.51 -1.62 -19.41
CA THR A 54 1.92 -3.01 -19.65
C THR A 54 2.35 -3.68 -18.34
N ILE A 55 3.16 -3.00 -17.51
CA ILE A 55 3.57 -3.50 -16.20
C ILE A 55 2.34 -3.66 -15.30
N GLY A 56 1.46 -2.65 -15.26
CA GLY A 56 0.23 -2.68 -14.46
C GLY A 56 -0.71 -3.81 -14.90
N GLY A 57 -0.89 -3.99 -16.21
CA GLY A 57 -1.72 -5.06 -16.77
C GLY A 57 -1.20 -6.46 -16.46
N ILE A 58 0.13 -6.67 -16.51
CA ILE A 58 0.74 -7.96 -16.18
C ILE A 58 0.73 -8.22 -14.66
N THR A 59 0.98 -7.20 -13.84
CA THR A 59 1.10 -7.36 -12.38
C THR A 59 -0.25 -7.38 -11.65
N ALA A 60 -1.27 -6.71 -12.18
CA ALA A 60 -2.58 -6.59 -11.52
C ALA A 60 -3.23 -7.94 -11.16
N PRO A 61 -3.25 -8.98 -12.04
CA PRO A 61 -3.80 -10.29 -11.68
C PRO A 61 -3.10 -10.94 -10.48
N PHE A 62 -1.76 -10.83 -10.40
CA PHE A 62 -0.99 -11.39 -9.29
C PHE A 62 -1.26 -10.62 -7.99
N MET A 63 -1.30 -9.28 -8.05
CA MET A 63 -1.61 -8.46 -6.89
C MET A 63 -3.03 -8.72 -6.37
N ASN A 64 -4.00 -8.89 -7.27
CA ASN A 64 -5.37 -9.25 -6.91
C ASN A 64 -5.45 -10.62 -6.25
N LEU A 65 -4.69 -11.61 -6.74
CA LEU A 65 -4.63 -12.94 -6.14
C LEU A 65 -4.02 -12.90 -4.73
N ILE A 66 -2.90 -12.18 -4.56
CA ILE A 66 -2.28 -11.96 -3.24
C ILE A 66 -3.27 -11.27 -2.30
N GLY A 67 -3.95 -10.23 -2.78
CA GLY A 67 -4.99 -9.53 -2.03
C GLY A 67 -6.12 -10.46 -1.58
N ALA A 68 -6.61 -11.31 -2.47
CA ALA A 68 -7.64 -12.29 -2.15
C ALA A 68 -7.19 -13.28 -1.06
N PHE A 69 -5.94 -13.78 -1.13
CA PHE A 69 -5.38 -14.63 -0.08
C PHE A 69 -5.27 -13.91 1.27
N LEU A 70 -4.80 -12.66 1.28
CA LEU A 70 -4.69 -11.87 2.51
C LEU A 70 -6.07 -11.61 3.13
N VAL A 71 -7.08 -11.28 2.31
CA VAL A 71 -8.47 -11.12 2.78
C VAL A 71 -9.00 -12.45 3.33
N PHE A 72 -8.77 -13.57 2.65
CA PHE A 72 -9.17 -14.88 3.14
C PHE A 72 -8.54 -15.20 4.51
N PHE A 73 -7.23 -14.98 4.68
CA PHE A 73 -6.57 -15.19 5.97
C PHE A 73 -7.08 -14.24 7.06
N ALA A 74 -7.33 -12.98 6.72
CA ALA A 74 -7.91 -12.02 7.65
C ALA A 74 -9.32 -12.46 8.10
N LEU A 75 -10.14 -12.99 7.19
CA LEU A 75 -11.46 -13.53 7.52
C LEU A 75 -11.36 -14.80 8.38
N GLN A 76 -10.45 -15.71 8.06
CA GLN A 76 -10.22 -16.92 8.84
C GLN A 76 -9.79 -16.57 10.28
N ALA A 77 -8.86 -15.64 10.46
CA ALA A 77 -8.42 -15.17 11.77
C ALA A 77 -9.57 -14.54 12.58
N GLN A 78 -10.42 -13.73 11.92
CA GLN A 78 -11.61 -13.16 12.55
C GLN A 78 -12.61 -14.23 12.99
N VAL A 79 -12.88 -15.24 12.16
CA VAL A 79 -13.80 -16.34 12.51
C VAL A 79 -13.23 -17.18 13.66
N SER A 80 -11.94 -17.52 13.62
CA SER A 80 -11.28 -18.26 14.70
C SER A 80 -11.38 -17.53 16.04
N GLN A 81 -11.13 -16.21 16.06
CA GLN A 81 -11.32 -15.40 17.26
C GLN A 81 -12.77 -15.43 17.75
N ARG A 82 -13.76 -15.31 16.85
CA ARG A 82 -15.19 -15.37 17.21
C ARG A 82 -15.58 -16.72 17.83
N VAL A 83 -15.08 -17.84 17.29
CA VAL A 83 -15.36 -19.18 17.85
C VAL A 83 -14.74 -19.33 19.24
N ASN A 84 -13.48 -18.95 19.41
CA ASN A 84 -12.76 -19.08 20.69
C ASN A 84 -13.24 -18.10 21.78
N SER A 85 -14.08 -17.11 21.42
CA SER A 85 -14.63 -16.12 22.35
C SER A 85 -16.00 -16.52 22.93
N LYS A 86 -16.62 -17.61 22.47
CA LYS A 86 -17.88 -18.10 23.07
C LYS A 86 -17.56 -18.87 24.36
N PRO A 87 -18.11 -18.47 25.52
CA PRO A 87 -17.95 -19.26 26.75
C PRO A 87 -18.68 -20.60 26.59
N ASN A 88 -18.09 -21.66 27.17
CA ASN A 88 -18.67 -23.00 27.30
C ASN A 88 -20.05 -22.97 27.95
#